data_AF-A0A5C3QQ32-F1
#
_entry.id   AF-A0A5C3QQ32-F1
#
_cell.length_a   1.000
_cell.length_b   1.000
_cell.length_c   1.000
_cell.angle_alpha   90.00
_cell.angle_beta   90.00
_cell.angle_gamma   90.00
#
_symmetry.space_group_name_H-M   'P 1'
#
loop_
_entity.id
_entity.type
_entity.pdbx_description
1 polymer ?
#
loop_
_entity_poly.entity_id
_entity_poly.type
_entity_poly.pdbx_seq_one_letter_code
_entity_poly.pdbx_strand_id
1 'polypeptide(L)'
;MGNQTSAVRILAPVSFIFDFAAQQYGIFSKPNMLDIHNQNIGAFSPNPYFIPAFFAPQQLLQLFWLYKLTRPGATGTATDPERLSAERYAWIYTLGNFCIGTWMFFWNANQLEISNIFVTINTVSHVAYIATQLPPLNANSTLSITTHLVAKTFAGIGVLDLLHNTSAAYYRGVPPSTMVQALTGMGFIGAAALSDTIFGACLAYDLVALAVGQSGSWRKLLGAYALGTAAVIGARRWM
;
A
#
# COMPACT_ATOMS: atom_id res chain seq x y z
N MET A 1 21.56 15.27 -29.16
CA MET A 1 21.91 14.76 -27.82
C MET A 1 20.85 13.75 -27.41
N GLY A 2 21.12 12.46 -27.60
CA GLY A 2 20.11 11.39 -27.54
C GLY A 2 20.14 10.59 -26.24
N ASN A 3 18.96 10.21 -25.75
CA ASN A 3 18.69 9.12 -24.81
C ASN A 3 19.59 9.00 -23.56
N GLN A 4 19.62 10.01 -22.69
CA GLN A 4 19.89 9.70 -21.28
C GLN A 4 18.65 9.00 -20.70
N THR A 5 18.73 7.68 -20.55
CA THR A 5 17.72 6.92 -19.81
C THR A 5 17.71 7.42 -18.37
N SER A 6 16.60 8.02 -17.94
CA SER A 6 16.39 8.43 -16.54
C SER A 6 16.69 7.25 -15.62
N ALA A 7 17.59 7.43 -14.64
CA ALA A 7 18.06 6.36 -13.75
C ALA A 7 16.91 5.58 -13.10
N VAL A 8 15.79 6.27 -12.85
CA VAL A 8 14.57 5.70 -12.27
C VAL A 8 13.93 4.60 -13.13
N ARG A 9 14.13 4.63 -14.45
CA ARG A 9 13.64 3.59 -15.37
C ARG A 9 14.40 2.27 -15.24
N ILE A 10 15.58 2.29 -14.62
CA ILE A 10 16.35 1.09 -14.25
C ILE A 10 16.06 0.72 -12.79
N LEU A 11 16.08 1.71 -11.89
CA LEU A 11 15.89 1.49 -10.47
C LEU A 11 14.52 0.93 -10.13
N ALA A 12 13.43 1.41 -10.75
CA ALA A 12 12.08 0.93 -10.43
C ALA A 12 11.86 -0.57 -10.78
N PRO A 13 12.26 -1.07 -11.97
CA PRO A 13 12.22 -2.52 -12.22
C PRO A 13 13.13 -3.33 -11.28
N VAL A 14 14.32 -2.83 -10.98
CA VAL A 14 15.26 -3.54 -10.08
C VAL A 14 14.71 -3.61 -8.66
N SER A 15 14.13 -2.53 -8.14
CA SER A 15 13.52 -2.52 -6.80
C SER A 15 12.32 -3.46 -6.74
N PHE A 16 11.50 -3.53 -7.80
CA PHE A 16 10.41 -4.50 -7.88
C PHE A 16 10.91 -5.94 -7.81
N ILE A 17 11.98 -6.28 -8.54
CA ILE A 17 12.55 -7.62 -8.51
C ILE A 17 13.07 -7.94 -7.10
N PHE A 18 13.73 -6.98 -6.45
CA PHE A 18 14.19 -7.13 -5.07
C PHE A 18 13.03 -7.38 -4.10
N ASP A 19 11.99 -6.54 -4.12
CA ASP A 19 10.81 -6.70 -3.27
C ASP A 19 10.13 -8.04 -3.55
N PHE A 20 9.84 -8.35 -4.82
CA PHE A 20 9.21 -9.60 -5.21
C PHE A 20 9.98 -10.82 -4.71
N ALA A 21 11.31 -10.84 -4.86
CA ALA A 21 12.16 -11.92 -4.36
C ALA A 21 12.15 -12.02 -2.83
N ALA A 22 12.18 -10.88 -2.13
CA ALA A 22 12.06 -10.84 -0.68
C ALA A 22 10.70 -11.38 -0.22
N GLN A 23 9.60 -11.03 -0.89
CA GLN A 23 8.26 -11.57 -0.61
C GLN A 23 8.19 -13.09 -0.84
N GLN A 24 8.82 -13.61 -1.91
CA GLN A 24 8.90 -15.06 -2.12
C GLN A 24 9.67 -15.74 -0.96
N TYR A 25 10.81 -15.18 -0.56
CA TYR A 25 11.54 -15.63 0.63
C TYR A 25 10.66 -15.59 1.89
N GLY A 26 9.91 -14.52 2.07
CA GLY A 26 8.93 -14.31 3.13
C GLY A 26 7.93 -15.45 3.29
N ILE A 27 7.37 -15.88 2.16
CA ILE A 27 6.35 -16.92 2.07
C ILE A 27 6.94 -18.33 2.28
N PHE A 28 8.10 -18.60 1.68
CA PHE A 28 8.65 -19.96 1.59
C PHE A 28 9.72 -20.32 2.63
N SER A 29 10.25 -19.36 3.38
CA SER A 29 11.22 -19.63 4.45
C SER A 29 10.57 -20.17 5.74
N LYS A 30 11.38 -20.49 6.76
CA LYS A 30 10.90 -20.87 8.09
C LYS A 30 11.68 -20.14 9.18
N PRO A 31 11.02 -19.46 10.14
CA PRO A 31 9.58 -19.15 10.13
C PRO A 31 9.19 -18.30 8.91
N ASN A 32 8.01 -18.56 8.32
CA ASN A 32 7.50 -17.72 7.23
C ASN A 32 6.71 -16.53 7.78
N MET A 33 6.31 -15.62 6.88
CA MET A 33 5.57 -14.42 7.24
C MET A 33 4.27 -14.73 8.02
N LEU A 34 3.60 -15.85 7.73
CA LEU A 34 2.38 -16.28 8.41
C LEU A 34 2.68 -16.83 9.81
N ASP A 35 3.78 -17.58 9.96
CA ASP A 35 4.23 -18.08 11.26
C ASP A 35 4.50 -16.90 12.20
N ILE A 36 5.16 -15.85 11.71
CA ILE A 36 5.41 -14.61 12.48
C ILE A 36 4.12 -13.84 12.77
N HIS A 37 3.24 -13.69 11.78
CA HIS A 37 1.92 -13.06 11.98
C HIS A 37 1.13 -13.74 13.10
N ASN A 38 1.02 -15.07 13.04
CA ASN A 38 0.27 -15.86 14.01
C ASN A 38 0.87 -15.79 15.42
N GLN A 39 2.19 -15.60 15.53
CA GLN A 39 2.82 -15.37 16.82
C GLN A 39 2.44 -14.00 17.38
N ASN A 40 2.38 -12.95 16.55
CA ASN A 40 2.29 -11.56 17.00
C ASN A 40 0.93 -10.90 16.73
N ILE A 41 -0.16 -11.63 16.96
CA ILE A 41 -1.52 -11.11 16.80
C ILE A 41 -1.78 -9.90 17.71
N GLY A 42 -2.37 -8.85 17.15
CA GLY A 42 -2.81 -7.65 17.84
C GLY A 42 -4.11 -7.09 17.28
N ALA A 43 -4.50 -5.91 17.77
CA ALA A 43 -5.77 -5.25 17.40
C ALA A 43 -5.91 -4.96 15.90
N PHE A 44 -4.78 -4.80 15.20
CA PHE A 44 -4.76 -4.52 13.75
C PHE A 44 -4.20 -5.70 12.93
N SER A 45 -4.34 -6.93 13.42
CA SER A 45 -4.02 -8.12 12.63
C SER A 45 -5.12 -8.40 11.60
N PRO A 46 -4.84 -8.32 10.28
CA PRO A 46 -5.80 -8.66 9.25
C PRO A 46 -5.94 -10.17 9.11
N ASN A 47 -6.99 -10.61 8.41
CA ASN A 47 -7.05 -11.98 7.94
C ASN A 47 -5.92 -12.22 6.91
N PRO A 48 -5.05 -13.23 7.11
CA PRO A 48 -3.86 -13.41 6.30
C PRO A 48 -4.14 -13.75 4.83
N TYR A 49 -5.35 -14.22 4.48
CA TYR A 49 -5.71 -14.53 3.08
C TYR A 49 -6.14 -13.30 2.27
N PHE A 50 -6.49 -12.19 2.93
CA PHE A 50 -6.78 -10.93 2.24
C PHE A 50 -5.51 -10.29 1.70
N ILE A 51 -4.37 -10.51 2.37
CA ILE A 51 -3.07 -10.00 1.92
C ILE A 51 -2.72 -10.48 0.50
N PRO A 52 -2.58 -11.80 0.21
CA PRO A 52 -2.28 -12.25 -1.14
C PRO A 52 -3.40 -11.93 -2.14
N ALA A 53 -4.66 -11.87 -1.71
CA ALA A 53 -5.77 -11.50 -2.58
C ALA A 53 -5.69 -10.04 -3.08
N PHE A 54 -5.14 -9.13 -2.26
CA PHE A 54 -4.84 -7.75 -2.68
C PHE A 54 -3.55 -7.66 -3.49
N PHE A 55 -2.48 -8.28 -2.99
CA PHE A 55 -1.16 -8.16 -3.61
C PHE A 55 -1.09 -8.81 -4.99
N ALA A 56 -1.72 -9.96 -5.23
CA ALA A 56 -1.63 -10.65 -6.53
C ALA A 56 -2.05 -9.76 -7.74
N PRO A 57 -3.26 -9.15 -7.77
CA PRO A 57 -3.61 -8.23 -8.85
C PRO A 57 -2.75 -6.95 -8.83
N GLN A 58 -2.31 -6.49 -7.66
CA GLN A 58 -1.41 -5.34 -7.54
C GLN A 58 -0.06 -5.62 -8.21
N GLN A 59 0.52 -6.81 -8.06
CA GLN A 59 1.79 -7.18 -8.71
C GLN A 59 1.68 -7.16 -10.24
N LEU A 60 0.56 -7.64 -10.80
CA LEU A 60 0.30 -7.58 -12.25
C LEU A 60 0.17 -6.14 -12.75
N LEU A 61 -0.52 -5.29 -11.98
CA LEU A 61 -0.67 -3.87 -12.29
C LEU A 61 0.69 -3.15 -12.26
N GLN A 62 1.55 -3.45 -11.28
CA GLN A 62 2.91 -2.92 -11.18
C GLN A 62 3.75 -3.29 -12.40
N LEU A 63 3.73 -4.56 -12.81
CA LEU A 63 4.42 -5.02 -14.01
C LEU A 63 3.94 -4.29 -15.26
N PHE A 64 2.63 -4.10 -15.40
CA PHE A 64 2.06 -3.36 -16.52
C PHE A 64 2.45 -1.88 -16.52
N TRP A 65 2.48 -1.25 -15.34
CA TRP A 65 2.95 0.12 -15.18
C TRP A 65 4.45 0.26 -15.48
N LEU A 66 5.30 -0.63 -14.98
CA LEU A 66 6.74 -0.66 -15.27
C LEU A 66 7.01 -0.85 -16.76
N TYR A 67 6.25 -1.72 -17.43
CA TYR A 67 6.29 -1.88 -18.87
C TYR A 67 6.00 -0.56 -19.60
N LYS A 68 4.94 0.16 -19.19
CA LYS A 68 4.60 1.47 -19.76
C LYS A 68 5.66 2.54 -19.47
N LEU A 69 6.23 2.55 -18.26
CA LEU A 69 7.28 3.49 -17.83
C LEU A 69 8.57 3.32 -18.65
N THR A 70 8.95 2.07 -18.91
CA THR A 70 10.21 1.72 -19.57
C THR A 70 10.13 1.70 -21.10
N ARG A 71 8.93 1.52 -21.68
CA ARG A 71 8.76 1.44 -23.14
C ARG A 71 9.13 2.77 -23.84
N PRO A 72 10.06 2.73 -24.81
CA PRO A 72 10.33 3.88 -25.68
C PRO A 72 9.11 4.20 -26.57
N GLY A 73 8.73 5.47 -26.67
CA GLY A 73 7.67 5.93 -27.57
C GLY A 73 6.22 5.68 -27.14
N ALA A 74 5.97 5.10 -25.95
CA ALA A 74 4.62 4.82 -25.47
C ALA A 74 3.86 6.06 -24.95
N THR A 75 4.56 7.16 -24.71
CA THR A 75 4.03 8.48 -24.29
C THR A 75 5.13 9.53 -24.49
N GLY A 76 4.95 10.32 -25.55
CA GLY A 76 5.60 11.61 -25.83
C GLY A 76 7.13 11.73 -25.75
N THR A 77 7.62 12.91 -26.12
CA THR A 77 9.02 13.33 -25.99
C THR A 77 9.45 13.32 -24.51
N ALA A 78 10.74 13.50 -24.21
CA ALA A 78 11.24 13.61 -22.83
C ALA A 78 10.58 14.73 -21.98
N THR A 79 9.75 15.56 -22.60
CA THR A 79 8.98 16.67 -22.02
C THR A 79 7.51 16.34 -21.80
N ASP A 80 7.06 15.11 -22.06
CA ASP A 80 5.67 14.69 -21.83
C ASP A 80 5.32 14.78 -20.33
N PRO A 81 4.33 15.62 -19.93
CA PRO A 81 3.94 15.77 -18.54
C PRO A 81 3.55 14.46 -17.85
N GLU A 82 2.90 13.54 -18.57
CA GLU A 82 2.49 12.24 -18.02
C GLU A 82 3.71 11.37 -17.71
N ARG A 83 4.71 11.44 -18.59
CA ARG A 83 5.97 10.72 -18.41
C ARG A 83 6.76 11.28 -17.24
N LEU A 84 6.86 12.60 -17.13
CA LEU A 84 7.53 13.26 -16.01
C LEU A 84 6.84 12.94 -14.67
N SER A 85 5.51 12.90 -14.64
CA SER A 85 4.74 12.48 -13.46
C SER A 85 5.04 11.03 -13.06
N ALA A 86 5.02 10.10 -14.02
CA ALA A 86 5.33 8.70 -13.77
C ALA A 86 6.78 8.50 -13.29
N GLU A 87 7.74 9.23 -13.86
CA GLU A 87 9.14 9.18 -13.42
C GLU A 87 9.36 9.78 -12.03
N ARG A 88 8.62 10.84 -11.66
CA ARG A 88 8.63 11.35 -10.28
C ARG A 88 8.08 10.32 -9.31
N TYR A 89 6.95 9.70 -9.63
CA TYR A 89 6.39 8.64 -8.80
C TYR A 89 7.33 7.43 -8.70
N ALA A 90 8.05 7.11 -9.78
CA ALA A 90 8.95 5.97 -9.81
C ALA A 90 10.07 6.04 -8.75
N TRP A 91 10.45 7.24 -8.28
CA TRP A 91 11.37 7.38 -7.14
C TRP A 91 10.74 6.92 -5.83
N ILE A 92 9.49 7.33 -5.57
CA ILE A 92 8.73 6.91 -4.38
C ILE A 92 8.46 5.41 -4.45
N TYR A 93 8.08 4.90 -5.62
CA TYR A 93 7.92 3.48 -5.86
C TYR A 93 9.21 2.68 -5.59
N THR A 94 10.36 3.20 -6.03
CA THR A 94 11.67 2.57 -5.79
C THR A 94 11.97 2.48 -4.29
N LEU A 95 11.76 3.60 -3.58
CA LEU A 95 11.91 3.66 -2.12
C LEU A 95 10.97 2.67 -1.42
N GLY A 96 9.70 2.64 -1.82
CA GLY A 96 8.69 1.75 -1.24
C GLY A 96 9.05 0.28 -1.41
N ASN A 97 9.41 -0.16 -2.62
CA ASN A 97 9.86 -1.54 -2.87
C ASN A 97 11.12 -1.89 -2.06
N PHE A 98 12.08 -0.98 -1.95
CA PHE A 98 13.25 -1.20 -1.10
C PHE A 98 12.87 -1.35 0.38
N CYS A 99 11.98 -0.49 0.87
CA CYS A 99 11.47 -0.57 2.24
C CYS A 99 10.70 -1.87 2.50
N ILE A 100 9.77 -2.27 1.64
CA ILE A 100 8.96 -3.49 1.84
C ILE A 100 9.82 -4.76 1.69
N GLY A 101 10.71 -4.80 0.70
CA GLY A 101 11.64 -5.92 0.57
C GLY A 101 12.57 -6.05 1.79
N THR A 102 13.04 -4.92 2.34
CA THR A 102 13.86 -4.91 3.55
C THR A 102 13.05 -5.28 4.80
N TRP A 103 11.82 -4.78 4.90
CA TRP A 103 10.87 -5.12 5.95
C TRP A 103 10.69 -6.63 6.06
N MET A 104 10.61 -7.35 4.94
CA MET A 104 10.38 -8.80 4.95
C MET A 104 11.50 -9.57 5.67
N PHE A 105 12.76 -9.15 5.55
CA PHE A 105 13.86 -9.79 6.30
C PHE A 105 13.71 -9.61 7.80
N PHE A 106 13.40 -8.39 8.25
CA PHE A 106 13.21 -8.10 9.68
C PHE A 106 11.93 -8.70 10.24
N TRP A 107 10.85 -8.75 9.44
CA TRP A 107 9.61 -9.44 9.79
C TRP A 107 9.89 -10.92 10.02
N ASN A 108 10.50 -11.63 9.07
CA ASN A 108 10.80 -13.06 9.21
C ASN A 108 11.81 -13.35 10.33
N ALA A 109 12.71 -12.42 10.63
CA ALA A 109 13.60 -12.49 11.80
C ALA A 109 12.90 -12.14 13.14
N ASN A 110 11.59 -11.84 13.11
CA ASN A 110 10.79 -11.39 14.24
C ASN A 110 11.32 -10.12 14.93
N GLN A 111 12.06 -9.28 14.20
CA GLN A 111 12.57 -7.98 14.65
C GLN A 111 11.58 -6.87 14.26
N LEU A 112 10.40 -6.90 14.90
CA LEU A 112 9.22 -6.17 14.46
C LEU A 112 9.33 -4.64 14.65
N GLU A 113 10.13 -4.18 15.60
CA GLU A 113 10.38 -2.74 15.80
C GLU A 113 11.19 -2.16 14.63
N ILE A 114 12.19 -2.90 14.15
CA ILE A 114 13.01 -2.50 13.00
C ILE A 114 12.18 -2.60 11.72
N SER A 115 11.40 -3.68 11.55
CA SER A 115 10.49 -3.81 10.43
C SER A 115 9.50 -2.63 10.38
N ASN A 116 9.05 -2.13 11.53
CA ASN A 116 8.14 -0.98 11.62
C ASN A 116 8.73 0.30 11.03
N ILE A 117 10.05 0.52 11.15
CA ILE A 117 10.71 1.69 10.59
C ILE A 117 10.53 1.72 9.07
N PHE A 118 10.79 0.59 8.40
CA PHE A 118 10.69 0.49 6.94
C PHE A 118 9.25 0.64 6.46
N VAL A 119 8.29 0.01 7.13
CA VAL A 119 6.87 0.18 6.82
C VAL A 119 6.44 1.64 7.00
N THR A 120 6.90 2.30 8.07
CA THR A 120 6.60 3.72 8.31
C THR A 120 7.13 4.58 7.17
N ILE A 121 8.39 4.40 6.75
CA ILE A 121 8.98 5.14 5.64
C ILE A 121 8.18 4.91 4.35
N ASN A 122 7.86 3.65 4.03
CA ASN A 122 7.05 3.30 2.87
C ASN A 122 5.70 4.01 2.88
N THR A 123 4.92 3.82 3.95
CA THR A 123 3.55 4.31 4.06
C THR A 123 3.51 5.83 4.02
N VAL A 124 4.35 6.50 4.81
CA VAL A 124 4.41 7.97 4.84
C VAL A 124 4.82 8.52 3.47
N SER A 125 5.79 7.92 2.80
CA SER A 125 6.24 8.38 1.48
C SER A 125 5.14 8.26 0.42
N HIS A 126 4.46 7.12 0.37
CA HIS A 126 3.37 6.90 -0.59
C HIS A 126 2.16 7.78 -0.31
N VAL A 127 1.71 7.87 0.95
CA VAL A 127 0.57 8.72 1.35
C VAL A 127 0.89 10.20 1.09
N ALA A 128 2.08 10.67 1.48
CA ALA A 128 2.50 12.04 1.23
C ALA A 128 2.55 12.35 -0.28
N TYR A 129 3.07 11.43 -1.09
CA TYR A 129 3.14 11.62 -2.54
C TYR A 129 1.75 11.76 -3.16
N ILE A 130 0.81 10.85 -2.85
CA ILE A 130 -0.55 10.92 -3.41
C ILE A 130 -1.33 12.13 -2.91
N ALA A 131 -1.03 12.63 -1.71
CA ALA A 131 -1.71 13.79 -1.14
C ALA A 131 -1.17 15.13 -1.64
N THR A 132 0.10 15.20 -2.04
CA THR A 132 0.77 16.51 -2.30
C THR A 132 1.41 16.65 -3.67
N GLN A 133 1.76 15.55 -4.35
CA GLN A 133 2.57 15.59 -5.57
C GLN A 133 1.92 14.90 -6.77
N LEU A 134 1.04 13.93 -6.55
CA LEU A 134 0.37 13.23 -7.64
C LEU A 134 -0.61 14.20 -8.35
N PRO A 135 -0.39 14.51 -9.65
CA PRO A 135 -1.27 15.41 -10.38
C PRO A 135 -2.67 14.80 -10.58
N PRO A 136 -3.66 15.59 -11.03
CA PRO A 136 -4.97 15.05 -11.37
C PRO A 136 -4.88 13.93 -12.42
N LEU A 137 -5.74 12.92 -12.27
CA LEU A 137 -5.78 11.77 -13.18
C LEU A 137 -6.19 12.21 -14.59
N ASN A 138 -5.38 11.87 -15.59
CA ASN A 138 -5.75 11.98 -16.99
C ASN A 138 -6.33 10.65 -17.50
N ALA A 139 -7.66 10.59 -17.63
CA ALA A 139 -8.38 9.40 -18.06
C ALA A 139 -8.12 8.98 -19.52
N ASN A 140 -7.49 9.84 -20.33
CA ASN A 140 -7.12 9.52 -21.72
C ASN A 140 -5.71 8.93 -21.82
N SER A 141 -4.92 8.99 -20.75
CA SER A 141 -3.55 8.47 -20.71
C SER A 141 -3.49 7.17 -19.91
N THR A 142 -3.19 6.06 -20.59
CA THR A 142 -3.00 4.77 -19.92
C THR A 142 -1.88 4.84 -18.88
N LEU A 143 -0.81 5.62 -19.14
CA LEU A 143 0.29 5.78 -18.18
C LEU A 143 -0.16 6.56 -16.93
N SER A 144 -1.00 7.58 -17.10
CA SER A 144 -1.60 8.31 -15.98
C SER A 144 -2.47 7.37 -15.14
N ILE A 145 -3.39 6.64 -15.79
CA ILE A 145 -4.27 5.66 -15.13
C ILE A 145 -3.46 4.65 -14.32
N THR A 146 -2.47 4.01 -14.93
CA THR A 146 -1.68 2.98 -14.24
C THR A 146 -0.81 3.56 -13.15
N THR A 147 -0.26 4.78 -13.32
CA THR A 147 0.49 5.48 -12.26
C THR A 147 -0.41 5.74 -11.04
N HIS A 148 -1.63 6.22 -11.26
CA HIS A 148 -2.60 6.44 -10.18
C HIS A 148 -3.01 5.14 -9.49
N LEU A 149 -3.27 4.08 -10.26
CA LEU A 149 -3.64 2.79 -9.69
C LEU A 149 -2.49 2.23 -8.83
N VAL A 150 -1.24 2.24 -9.32
CA VAL A 150 -0.09 1.77 -8.54
C VAL A 150 0.16 2.65 -7.32
N ALA A 151 0.20 3.98 -7.49
CA ALA A 151 0.46 4.92 -6.39
C ALA A 151 -0.54 4.79 -5.25
N LYS A 152 -1.83 4.72 -5.58
CA LYS A 152 -2.89 4.73 -4.58
C LYS A 152 -3.10 3.35 -3.94
N THR A 153 -2.88 2.26 -4.68
CA THR A 153 -2.93 0.92 -4.07
C THR A 153 -1.75 0.68 -3.13
N PHE A 154 -0.53 1.15 -3.46
CA PHE A 154 0.61 1.14 -2.53
C PHE A 154 0.35 1.97 -1.28
N ALA A 155 -0.14 3.20 -1.46
CA ALA A 155 -0.47 4.07 -0.33
C ALA A 155 -1.56 3.43 0.54
N GLY A 156 -2.59 2.84 -0.07
CA GLY A 156 -3.69 2.18 0.61
C GLY A 156 -3.21 1.04 1.49
N ILE A 157 -2.62 0.00 0.89
CA ILE A 157 -2.13 -1.16 1.65
C ILE A 157 -1.05 -0.77 2.67
N GLY A 158 -0.26 0.27 2.40
CA GLY A 158 0.67 0.83 3.36
C GLY A 158 0.01 1.29 4.67
N VAL A 159 -1.23 1.79 4.63
CA VAL A 159 -1.98 2.14 5.85
C VAL A 159 -2.24 0.88 6.69
N LEU A 160 -2.69 -0.21 6.06
CA LEU A 160 -2.87 -1.49 6.74
C LEU A 160 -1.55 -2.01 7.30
N ASP A 161 -0.48 -2.02 6.50
CA ASP A 161 0.83 -2.52 6.91
C ASP A 161 1.35 -1.73 8.11
N LEU A 162 1.19 -0.40 8.12
CA LEU A 162 1.61 0.44 9.24
C LEU A 162 0.87 0.10 10.53
N LEU A 163 -0.46 -0.03 10.46
CA LEU A 163 -1.28 -0.38 11.62
C LEU A 163 -0.97 -1.79 12.12
N HIS A 164 -0.88 -2.75 11.21
CA HIS A 164 -0.60 -4.15 11.51
C HIS A 164 0.79 -4.31 12.13
N ASN A 165 1.84 -3.78 11.50
CA ASN A 165 3.20 -3.90 12.00
C ASN A 165 3.37 -3.15 13.33
N THR A 166 2.80 -1.95 13.47
CA THR A 166 2.84 -1.21 14.75
C THR A 166 2.17 -1.99 15.86
N SER A 167 1.01 -2.60 15.57
CA SER A 167 0.31 -3.44 16.54
C SER A 167 1.09 -4.69 16.90
N ALA A 168 1.72 -5.35 15.93
CA ALA A 168 2.50 -6.57 16.15
C ALA A 168 3.79 -6.28 16.95
N ALA A 169 4.46 -5.15 16.66
CA ALA A 169 5.71 -4.76 17.32
C ALA A 169 5.50 -4.29 18.77
N TYR A 170 4.50 -3.42 19.01
CA TYR A 170 4.41 -2.69 20.29
C TYR A 170 3.18 -3.05 21.13
N TYR A 171 2.18 -3.72 20.55
CA TYR A 171 0.86 -3.93 21.17
C TYR A 171 0.34 -5.36 20.97
N ARG A 172 1.24 -6.34 20.95
CA ARG A 172 0.89 -7.76 20.81
C ARG A 172 -0.06 -8.20 21.92
N GLY A 173 -1.18 -8.82 21.54
CA GLY A 173 -2.22 -9.28 22.46
C GLY A 173 -2.98 -8.17 23.18
N VAL A 174 -2.74 -6.89 22.86
CA VAL A 174 -3.41 -5.76 23.50
C VAL A 174 -4.68 -5.40 22.71
N PRO A 175 -5.87 -5.39 23.34
CA PRO A 175 -7.10 -4.97 22.68
C PRO A 175 -7.11 -3.45 22.42
N PRO A 176 -7.84 -2.96 21.42
CA PRO A 176 -7.90 -1.54 21.12
C PRO A 176 -8.70 -0.79 22.20
N SER A 177 -8.12 0.27 22.75
CA SER A 177 -8.81 1.17 23.67
C SER A 177 -9.94 1.92 22.96
N THR A 178 -10.91 2.47 23.70
CA THR A 178 -12.00 3.29 23.13
C THR A 178 -11.47 4.44 22.27
N MET A 179 -10.36 5.06 22.67
CA MET A 179 -9.72 6.11 21.89
C MET A 179 -9.19 5.58 20.55
N VAL A 180 -8.48 4.43 20.56
CA VAL A 180 -7.99 3.79 19.33
C VAL A 180 -9.15 3.42 18.40
N GLN A 181 -10.24 2.89 18.95
CA GLN A 181 -11.45 2.56 18.19
C GLN A 181 -12.02 3.81 17.51
N ALA A 182 -12.25 4.88 18.26
CA ALA A 182 -12.79 6.14 17.75
C ALA A 182 -11.88 6.78 16.68
N LEU A 183 -10.57 6.85 16.94
CA LEU A 183 -9.59 7.39 15.99
C LEU A 183 -9.48 6.55 14.72
N THR A 184 -9.62 5.22 14.81
CA THR A 184 -9.66 4.35 13.64
C THR A 184 -10.87 4.69 12.77
N GLY A 185 -12.06 4.76 13.36
CA GLY A 185 -13.28 5.11 12.62
C GLY A 185 -13.19 6.49 11.96
N MET A 186 -12.80 7.51 12.72
CA MET A 186 -12.64 8.87 12.20
C MET A 186 -11.53 8.96 11.15
N GLY A 187 -10.41 8.28 11.36
CA GLY A 187 -9.27 8.27 10.45
C GLY A 187 -9.61 7.68 9.10
N PHE A 188 -10.21 6.48 9.06
CA PHE A 188 -10.56 5.82 7.80
C PHE A 188 -11.70 6.54 7.06
N ILE A 189 -12.77 6.91 7.76
CA ILE A 189 -13.90 7.62 7.14
C ILE A 189 -13.47 9.01 6.67
N GLY A 190 -12.70 9.74 7.49
CA GLY A 190 -12.16 11.05 7.14
C GLY A 190 -11.19 10.99 5.96
N ALA A 191 -10.27 10.03 5.96
CA ALA A 191 -9.35 9.83 4.85
C ALA A 191 -10.11 9.50 3.55
N ALA A 192 -11.10 8.61 3.60
CA ALA A 192 -11.94 8.31 2.43
C ALA A 192 -12.79 9.50 1.98
N ALA A 193 -13.27 10.33 2.91
CA ALA A 193 -14.00 11.54 2.60
C ALA A 193 -13.14 12.57 1.87
N LEU A 194 -11.83 12.59 2.12
CA LEU A 194 -10.86 13.52 1.54
C LEU A 194 -10.11 12.94 0.32
N SER A 195 -10.20 11.64 0.06
CA SER A 195 -9.50 10.97 -1.04
C SER A 195 -10.38 10.73 -2.26
N ASP A 196 -9.80 10.19 -3.34
CA ASP A 196 -10.59 9.63 -4.44
C ASP A 196 -11.01 8.17 -4.18
N THR A 197 -11.79 7.64 -5.12
CA THR A 197 -12.34 6.28 -5.10
C THR A 197 -11.30 5.17 -5.02
N ILE A 198 -10.12 5.32 -5.65
CA ILE A 198 -9.13 4.24 -5.69
C ILE A 198 -8.51 4.07 -4.30
N PHE A 199 -8.02 5.16 -3.70
CA PHE A 199 -7.43 5.11 -2.36
C PHE A 199 -8.49 4.77 -1.30
N GLY A 200 -9.67 5.39 -1.37
CA GLY A 200 -10.76 5.08 -0.45
C GLY A 200 -11.19 3.61 -0.52
N ALA A 201 -11.26 3.03 -1.72
CA ALA A 201 -11.61 1.61 -1.86
C ALA A 201 -10.56 0.70 -1.21
N CYS A 202 -9.28 1.06 -1.25
CA CYS A 202 -8.23 0.34 -0.52
C CYS A 202 -8.47 0.44 0.99
N LEU A 203 -8.75 1.63 1.52
CA LEU A 203 -9.06 1.81 2.95
C LEU A 203 -10.27 0.98 3.40
N ALA A 204 -11.32 0.91 2.58
CA ALA A 204 -12.47 0.06 2.86
C ALA A 204 -12.09 -1.43 2.84
N TYR A 205 -11.26 -1.85 1.87
CA TYR A 205 -10.74 -3.21 1.79
C TYR A 205 -9.91 -3.58 3.04
N ASP A 206 -9.03 -2.68 3.48
CA ASP A 206 -8.20 -2.87 4.67
C ASP A 206 -9.04 -3.10 5.92
N LEU A 207 -10.11 -2.30 6.10
CA LEU A 207 -11.05 -2.49 7.20
C LEU A 207 -11.81 -3.81 7.12
N VAL A 208 -12.14 -4.30 5.93
CA VAL A 208 -12.71 -5.65 5.75
C VAL A 208 -11.69 -6.70 6.16
N ALA A 209 -10.45 -6.60 5.68
CA ALA A 209 -9.38 -7.54 6.02
C ALA A 209 -9.15 -7.59 7.54
N LEU A 210 -9.13 -6.43 8.20
CA LEU A 210 -9.08 -6.30 9.66
C LEU A 210 -10.30 -6.92 10.33
N ALA A 211 -11.53 -6.58 9.90
CA ALA A 211 -12.75 -7.11 10.51
C ALA A 211 -12.78 -8.64 10.46
N VAL A 212 -12.41 -9.24 9.33
CA VAL A 212 -12.36 -10.71 9.19
C VAL A 212 -11.25 -11.34 10.02
N GLY A 213 -10.13 -10.63 10.24
CA GLY A 213 -9.03 -11.08 11.10
C GLY A 213 -9.31 -10.99 12.60
N GLN A 214 -10.30 -10.19 13.00
CA GLN A 214 -10.61 -9.88 14.40
C GLN A 214 -11.83 -10.65 14.92
N SER A 215 -12.12 -10.53 16.22
CA SER A 215 -13.29 -11.14 16.86
C SER A 215 -14.03 -10.17 17.79
N GLY A 216 -15.15 -10.61 18.36
CA GLY A 216 -15.91 -9.83 19.36
C GLY A 216 -16.51 -8.52 18.84
N SER A 217 -16.57 -7.52 19.72
CA SER A 217 -17.08 -6.17 19.43
C SER A 217 -16.19 -5.42 18.44
N TRP A 218 -14.87 -5.62 18.52
CA TRP A 218 -13.91 -4.93 17.65
C TRP A 218 -14.11 -5.30 16.18
N ARG A 219 -14.30 -6.59 15.87
CA ARG A 219 -14.69 -7.04 14.52
C ARG A 219 -15.94 -6.31 14.01
N LYS A 220 -16.99 -6.24 14.82
CA LYS A 220 -18.26 -5.61 14.42
C LYS A 220 -18.05 -4.13 14.11
N LEU A 221 -17.23 -3.46 14.93
CA LEU A 221 -16.94 -2.05 14.77
C LEU A 221 -16.08 -1.76 13.53
N LEU A 222 -15.04 -2.55 13.28
CA LEU A 222 -14.27 -2.51 12.03
C LEU A 222 -15.15 -2.74 10.80
N GLY A 223 -16.08 -3.70 10.87
CA GLY A 223 -17.06 -3.94 9.80
C GLY A 223 -17.99 -2.74 9.57
N ALA A 224 -18.44 -2.08 10.64
CA ALA A 224 -19.22 -0.85 10.53
C ALA A 224 -18.39 0.30 9.92
N TYR A 225 -17.12 0.43 10.29
CA TYR A 225 -16.21 1.40 9.66
C TYR A 225 -15.99 1.09 8.18
N ALA A 226 -15.86 -0.18 7.80
CA ALA A 226 -15.71 -0.59 6.40
C ALA A 226 -16.93 -0.15 5.58
N LEU A 227 -18.14 -0.41 6.10
CA LEU A 227 -19.40 0.01 5.47
C LEU A 227 -19.51 1.54 5.38
N GLY A 228 -19.18 2.26 6.46
CA GLY A 228 -19.19 3.72 6.48
C GLY A 228 -18.21 4.33 5.47
N THR A 229 -17.01 3.79 5.41
CA THR A 229 -15.96 4.17 4.45
C THR A 229 -16.44 3.94 3.01
N ALA A 230 -16.99 2.76 2.72
CA ALA A 230 -17.56 2.43 1.41
C ALA A 230 -18.75 3.34 1.04
N ALA A 231 -19.63 3.67 2.00
CA ALA A 231 -20.76 4.55 1.79
C ALA A 231 -20.34 5.98 1.42
N VAL A 232 -19.32 6.52 2.08
CA VAL A 232 -18.76 7.85 1.75
C VAL A 232 -18.20 7.88 0.33
N ILE A 233 -17.45 6.85 -0.06
CA ILE A 233 -16.90 6.73 -1.42
C ILE A 233 -18.03 6.62 -2.45
N GLY A 234 -19.05 5.81 -2.14
CA GLY A 234 -20.24 5.66 -2.96
C GLY A 234 -20.95 6.99 -3.16
N ALA A 235 -21.31 7.69 -2.09
CA ALA A 235 -22.05 8.95 -2.13
C ALA A 235 -21.35 10.03 -2.98
N ARG A 236 -20.01 10.14 -2.89
CA ARG A 236 -19.23 11.10 -3.71
C ARG A 236 -19.28 10.83 -5.20
N ARG A 237 -19.60 9.61 -5.63
CA ARG A 237 -19.73 9.27 -7.06
C ARG A 237 -21.07 9.71 -7.66
N TRP A 238 -22.07 9.99 -6.81
CA TRP A 238 -23.41 10.41 -7.21
C TRP A 238 -23.59 11.94 -7.22
N MET A 239 -22.68 12.69 -6.59
CA MET A 239 -22.63 14.15 -6.59
C MET A 239 -21.67 14.66 -7.67
#